data_AF-A0A7K6BI06-F1
#
_entry.id   AF-A0A7K6BI06-F1
#
_cell.length_a   1.000
_cell.length_b   1.000
_cell.length_c   1.000
_cell.angle_alpha   90.00
_cell.angle_beta   90.00
_cell.angle_gamma   90.00
#
_symmetry.space_group_name_H-M   'P 1'
#
loop_
_entity.id
_entity.type
_entity.pdbx_description
1 polymer ?
#
loop_
_entity_poly.entity_id
_entity_poly.type
_entity_poly.pdbx_seq_one_letter_code
_entity_poly.pdbx_strand_id
1 'polypeptide(L)'
;RNLCLDLEDLQLVFMISSHELFIKLLKDDERKLLIDQMRKRSPRINLCTKPVTSFYDIPASASVNIGQLEHQLILSVDPWRIRQILIELHGMTSERQFWTVSNKWEVPNVYSNVILGIKDNLTRDLVYILMAKGLHCCAIKDFVPAKQLFAACLELVTEFSPKLRQVMLNEMLLLDIYTHEAGAGASGERPPSDLISRVRGYLEMRVPDIPLRQVIAEECVAFLLNWSENEYLTMQVPLSLVQTNPYVKLGQLLAATCKELPGPKESRRTAKDLWEVVVQICSVSNQHKRGNDGRVSLIKHRESTLGIMYR
;
A
#
# COMPACT_ATOMS: atom_id res chain seq x y z
N ARG A 1 33.74 -35.73 -12.86
CA ARG A 1 33.81 -34.24 -12.85
C ARG A 1 32.54 -33.60 -13.41
N ASN A 2 32.07 -33.99 -14.61
CA ASN A 2 30.91 -33.35 -15.26
C ASN A 2 29.54 -33.65 -14.60
N LEU A 3 29.41 -34.75 -13.85
CA LEU A 3 28.15 -35.14 -13.20
C LEU A 3 27.70 -34.17 -12.08
N CYS A 4 28.64 -33.43 -11.48
CA CYS A 4 28.33 -32.48 -10.40
C CYS A 4 28.09 -31.05 -10.92
N LEU A 5 28.19 -30.80 -12.23
CA LEU A 5 27.98 -29.48 -12.83
C LEU A 5 26.50 -29.08 -12.86
N ASP A 6 25.58 -30.03 -12.79
CA ASP A 6 24.13 -29.76 -12.84
C ASP A 6 23.46 -29.82 -11.45
N LEU A 7 24.23 -30.12 -10.40
CA LEU A 7 23.69 -30.25 -9.04
C LEU A 7 23.69 -28.91 -8.33
N GLU A 8 22.51 -28.32 -8.14
CA GLU A 8 22.33 -27.07 -7.40
C GLU A 8 22.38 -27.27 -5.87
N ASP A 9 21.96 -28.45 -5.41
CA ASP A 9 21.95 -28.77 -3.99
C ASP A 9 23.32 -29.27 -3.50
N LEU A 10 23.93 -28.48 -2.62
CA LEU A 10 25.19 -28.80 -1.97
C LEU A 10 25.12 -30.12 -1.18
N GLN A 11 23.94 -30.52 -0.68
CA GLN A 11 23.75 -31.78 0.05
C GLN A 11 23.95 -33.00 -0.86
N LEU A 12 23.46 -32.96 -2.09
CA LEU A 12 23.67 -34.01 -3.09
C LEU A 12 25.15 -34.08 -3.50
N VAL A 13 25.81 -32.92 -3.62
CA VAL A 13 27.25 -32.85 -3.90
C VAL A 13 28.05 -33.48 -2.75
N PHE A 14 27.70 -33.20 -1.50
CA PHE A 14 28.35 -33.83 -0.35
C PHE A 14 28.14 -35.34 -0.33
N MET A 15 26.91 -35.82 -0.56
CA MET A 15 26.57 -37.24 -0.63
C MET A 15 27.38 -37.96 -1.71
N ILE A 16 27.45 -37.40 -2.92
CA ILE A 16 28.23 -37.98 -4.04
C ILE A 16 29.73 -37.94 -3.75
N SER A 17 30.23 -36.84 -3.16
CA SER A 17 31.65 -36.71 -2.80
C SER A 17 32.10 -37.65 -1.67
N SER A 18 31.16 -38.15 -0.87
CA SER A 18 31.42 -39.14 0.20
C SER A 18 31.38 -40.59 -0.27
N HIS A 19 30.97 -40.85 -1.52
CA HIS A 19 30.88 -42.20 -2.06
C HIS A 19 32.27 -42.78 -2.36
N GLU A 20 32.50 -44.06 -2.04
CA GLU A 20 33.81 -44.72 -2.18
C GLU A 20 34.40 -44.64 -3.60
N LEU A 21 33.55 -44.69 -4.62
CA LEU A 21 33.98 -44.55 -6.02
C LEU A 21 34.55 -43.15 -6.32
N PHE A 22 33.98 -42.10 -5.73
CA PHE A 22 34.47 -40.73 -5.92
C PHE A 22 35.79 -40.49 -5.17
N ILE A 23 35.94 -41.11 -4.00
CA ILE A 23 37.18 -41.09 -3.22
C ILE A 23 38.32 -41.83 -3.95
N LYS A 24 38.02 -42.93 -4.65
CA LYS A 24 39.02 -43.70 -5.41
C LYS A 24 39.38 -43.07 -6.77
N LEU A 25 38.46 -42.34 -7.41
CA LEU A 25 38.63 -41.81 -8.77
C LEU A 25 39.11 -40.35 -8.84
N LEU A 26 38.85 -39.52 -7.84
CA LEU A 26 39.30 -38.12 -7.79
C LEU A 26 40.41 -37.94 -6.76
N LYS A 27 41.44 -37.18 -7.13
CA LYS A 27 42.49 -36.78 -6.19
C LYS A 27 41.92 -35.77 -5.18
N ASP A 28 42.43 -35.78 -3.95
CA ASP A 28 41.94 -34.92 -2.86
C ASP A 28 41.92 -33.42 -3.22
N ASP A 29 42.91 -32.95 -3.99
CA ASP A 29 42.98 -31.55 -4.43
C ASP A 29 41.89 -31.19 -5.44
N GLU A 30 41.52 -32.12 -6.32
CA GLU A 30 40.41 -31.94 -7.27
C GLU A 30 39.06 -31.94 -6.55
N ARG A 31 38.93 -32.73 -5.47
CA ARG A 31 37.74 -32.75 -4.61
C ARG A 31 37.58 -31.42 -3.85
N LYS A 32 38.67 -30.89 -3.29
CA LYS A 32 38.66 -29.58 -2.63
C LYS A 32 38.30 -28.46 -3.59
N LEU A 33 38.88 -28.46 -4.80
CA LEU A 33 38.56 -27.49 -5.84
C LEU A 33 37.10 -27.58 -6.28
N LEU A 34 36.56 -28.81 -6.43
CA LEU A 34 35.15 -29.02 -6.77
C LEU A 34 34.22 -28.47 -5.67
N ILE A 35 34.49 -28.77 -4.40
CA ILE A 35 33.68 -28.26 -3.28
C ILE A 35 33.77 -26.73 -3.18
N ASP A 36 34.95 -26.14 -3.37
CA ASP A 36 35.13 -24.68 -3.39
C ASP A 36 34.37 -24.02 -4.55
N GLN A 37 34.45 -24.59 -5.76
CA GLN A 37 33.67 -24.14 -6.91
C GLN A 37 32.17 -24.21 -6.66
N MET A 38 31.68 -25.29 -6.04
CA MET A 38 30.25 -25.44 -5.73
C MET A 38 29.79 -24.49 -4.62
N ARG A 39 30.62 -24.22 -3.59
CA ARG A 39 30.32 -23.21 -2.57
C ARG A 39 30.29 -21.79 -3.13
N LYS A 40 31.21 -21.47 -4.06
CA LYS A 40 31.26 -20.19 -4.76
C LYS A 40 30.11 -19.99 -5.73
N ARG A 41 29.51 -21.07 -6.25
CA ARG A 41 28.33 -21.02 -7.11
C ARG A 41 27.07 -20.56 -6.36
N SER A 42 26.94 -20.93 -5.10
CA SER A 42 25.82 -20.55 -4.22
C SER A 42 26.30 -19.96 -2.90
N PRO A 43 26.90 -18.74 -2.91
CA PRO A 43 27.44 -18.13 -1.70
C PRO A 43 26.29 -17.67 -0.80
N ARG A 44 26.31 -18.09 0.47
CA ARG A 44 25.42 -17.53 1.51
C ARG A 44 26.15 -16.40 2.21
N ILE A 45 25.75 -15.16 1.92
CA ILE A 45 26.32 -13.95 2.54
C ILE A 45 25.30 -13.40 3.55
N ASN A 46 25.75 -13.14 4.78
CA ASN A 46 24.94 -12.45 5.77
C ASN A 46 25.22 -10.95 5.68
N LEU A 47 24.18 -10.16 5.37
CA LEU A 47 24.26 -8.70 5.32
C LEU A 47 23.67 -8.10 6.60
N CYS A 48 24.18 -6.94 7.02
CA CYS A 48 23.60 -6.19 8.12
C CYS A 48 22.41 -5.36 7.63
N THR A 49 21.26 -5.51 8.28
CA THR A 49 20.03 -4.73 7.98
C THR A 49 19.86 -3.52 8.89
N LYS A 50 20.67 -3.41 9.95
CA LYS A 50 20.59 -2.29 10.90
C LYS A 50 21.30 -1.06 10.34
N PRO A 51 20.66 0.13 10.37
CA PRO A 51 21.31 1.37 9.97
C PRO A 51 22.48 1.68 10.90
N VAL A 52 23.48 2.39 10.38
CA VAL A 52 24.66 2.79 11.15
C VAL A 52 24.27 3.89 12.14
N THR A 53 24.14 3.53 13.41
CA THR A 53 23.95 4.48 14.51
C THR A 53 25.30 4.75 15.16
N SER A 54 26.03 5.79 14.74
CA SER A 54 27.35 6.14 15.29
C SER A 54 27.27 6.98 16.58
N PHE A 55 26.18 6.84 17.34
CA PHE A 55 25.92 7.65 18.52
C PHE A 55 26.33 6.88 19.79
N TYR A 56 26.90 7.57 20.78
CA TYR A 56 27.23 7.00 22.09
C TYR A 56 25.98 6.85 22.95
N ASP A 57 25.86 5.72 23.67
CA ASP A 57 24.69 5.34 24.46
C ASP A 57 24.39 6.28 25.66
N ILE A 58 25.39 7.03 26.14
CA ILE A 58 25.22 8.01 27.22
C ILE A 58 25.69 9.38 26.70
N PRO A 59 24.80 10.19 26.14
CA PRO A 59 25.15 11.53 25.68
C PRO A 59 25.46 12.44 26.87
N ALA A 60 26.54 13.21 26.78
CA ALA A 60 26.96 14.16 27.81
C ALA A 60 26.02 15.37 27.98
N SER A 61 25.03 15.54 27.10
CA SER A 61 24.10 16.69 27.12
C SER A 61 22.68 16.31 26.71
N ALA A 62 21.70 16.99 27.29
CA ALA A 62 20.27 16.75 27.03
C ALA A 62 19.87 17.04 25.58
N SER A 63 20.47 18.04 24.92
CA SER A 63 20.20 18.37 23.52
C SER A 63 20.68 17.27 22.56
N VAL A 64 21.83 16.66 22.83
CA VAL A 64 22.32 15.50 22.06
C VAL A 64 21.43 14.29 22.29
N ASN A 65 20.95 14.06 23.52
CA ASN A 65 20.01 12.97 23.80
C ASN A 65 18.69 13.12 23.01
N ILE A 66 18.11 14.32 23.01
CA ILE A 66 16.89 14.61 22.24
C ILE A 66 17.13 14.36 20.75
N GLY A 67 18.24 14.86 20.19
CA GLY A 67 18.58 14.62 18.79
C GLY A 67 18.80 13.14 18.44
N GLN A 68 19.40 12.37 19.36
CA GLN A 68 19.55 10.91 19.20
C GLN A 68 18.20 10.21 19.21
N LEU A 69 17.30 10.55 20.15
CA LEU A 69 15.96 9.99 20.23
C LEU A 69 15.12 10.36 19.00
N GLU A 70 15.18 11.61 18.52
CA GLU A 70 14.53 12.03 17.27
C GLU A 70 15.05 11.22 16.07
N HIS A 71 16.37 11.00 15.99
CA HIS A 71 16.95 10.18 14.92
C HIS A 71 16.50 8.71 15.02
N GLN A 72 16.49 8.13 16.22
CA GLN A 72 15.97 6.78 16.45
C GLN A 72 14.48 6.69 16.11
N LEU A 73 13.68 7.72 16.39
CA LEU A 73 12.27 7.78 16.02
C LEU A 73 12.09 7.77 14.50
N ILE A 74 12.95 8.48 13.76
CA ILE A 74 12.93 8.47 12.29
C ILE A 74 13.20 7.07 11.74
N LEU A 75 14.22 6.38 12.27
CA LEU A 75 14.64 5.05 11.81
C LEU A 75 13.75 3.91 12.30
N SER A 76 13.03 4.09 13.41
CA SER A 76 12.20 3.04 14.02
C SER A 76 10.96 2.77 13.17
N VAL A 77 10.66 1.48 12.99
CA VAL A 77 9.47 0.98 12.30
C VAL A 77 8.55 0.20 13.24
N ASP A 78 9.09 -0.34 14.34
CA ASP A 78 8.30 -1.03 15.35
C ASP A 78 7.37 -0.04 16.11
N PRO A 79 6.04 -0.23 16.11
CA PRO A 79 5.10 0.66 16.79
C PRO A 79 5.36 0.74 18.31
N TRP A 80 5.81 -0.35 18.94
CA TRP A 80 6.12 -0.33 20.36
C TRP A 80 7.33 0.57 20.65
N ARG A 81 8.42 0.42 19.89
CA ARG A 81 9.60 1.29 20.01
C ARG A 81 9.28 2.76 19.73
N ILE A 82 8.46 3.04 18.71
CA ILE A 82 8.00 4.41 18.39
C ILE A 82 7.28 5.03 19.59
N ARG A 83 6.35 4.28 20.22
CA ARG A 83 5.62 4.73 21.40
C ARG A 83 6.54 5.03 22.58
N GLN A 84 7.51 4.16 22.86
CA GLN A 84 8.48 4.37 23.95
C GLN A 84 9.31 5.65 23.75
N ILE A 85 9.85 5.84 22.54
CA ILE A 85 10.65 7.03 22.23
C ILE A 85 9.81 8.31 22.37
N LEU A 86 8.54 8.30 21.93
CA LEU A 86 7.66 9.45 22.06
C LEU A 86 7.31 9.76 23.52
N ILE A 87 7.06 8.74 24.35
CA ILE A 87 6.83 8.93 25.79
C ILE A 87 8.07 9.56 26.45
N GLU A 88 9.27 9.09 26.10
CA GLU A 88 10.53 9.62 26.63
C GLU A 88 10.76 11.08 26.20
N LEU A 89 10.56 11.38 24.91
CA LEU A 89 10.69 12.74 24.36
C LEU A 89 9.71 13.74 25.00
N HIS A 90 8.44 13.36 25.16
CA HIS A 90 7.43 14.18 25.86
C HIS A 90 7.68 14.28 27.37
N GLY A 91 8.35 13.30 27.98
CA GLY A 91 8.78 13.37 29.39
C GLY A 91 9.97 14.30 29.61
N MET A 92 10.84 14.45 28.61
CA MET A 92 12.04 15.31 28.69
C MET A 92 11.80 16.75 28.23
N THR A 93 10.73 17.02 27.48
CA THR A 93 10.44 18.33 26.89
C THR A 93 9.01 18.75 27.19
N SER A 94 8.79 20.01 27.56
CA SER A 94 7.45 20.54 27.74
C SER A 94 6.85 20.99 26.42
N GLU A 95 5.70 20.42 26.05
CA GLU A 95 4.78 20.89 24.98
C GLU A 95 5.36 20.96 23.55
N ARG A 96 6.54 20.37 23.30
CA ARG A 96 7.09 20.28 21.94
C ARG A 96 6.31 19.25 21.11
N GLN A 97 6.14 19.57 19.82
CA GLN A 97 5.50 18.69 18.86
C GLN A 97 6.56 17.87 18.12
N PHE A 98 6.40 16.55 18.11
CA PHE A 98 7.36 15.62 17.49
C PHE A 98 6.86 15.03 16.16
N TRP A 99 5.62 15.28 15.77
CA TRP A 99 5.09 14.83 14.48
C TRP A 99 5.73 15.54 13.26
N THR A 100 6.37 16.70 13.46
CA THR A 100 7.02 17.50 12.40
C THR A 100 8.52 17.22 12.22
N VAL A 101 9.09 16.25 12.92
CA VAL A 101 10.56 15.98 12.89
C VAL A 101 11.07 15.54 11.52
N SER A 102 10.18 15.03 10.65
CA SER A 102 10.51 14.59 9.30
C SER A 102 9.53 15.21 8.30
N ASN A 103 10.04 15.93 7.32
CA ASN A 103 9.27 16.49 6.22
C ASN A 103 8.79 15.44 5.20
N LYS A 104 9.30 14.20 5.30
CA LYS A 104 8.90 13.09 4.43
C LYS A 104 7.63 12.36 4.90
N TRP A 105 7.15 12.68 6.09
CA TRP A 105 5.96 12.09 6.67
C TRP A 105 4.73 12.84 6.19
N GLU A 106 4.21 12.42 5.04
CA GLU A 106 3.06 13.04 4.42
C GLU A 106 1.78 12.29 4.78
N VAL A 107 0.93 12.94 5.59
CA VAL A 107 -0.44 12.48 5.85
C VAL A 107 -1.40 13.28 4.98
N PRO A 108 -2.33 12.64 4.24
CA PRO A 108 -3.33 13.34 3.45
C PRO A 108 -4.10 14.38 4.29
N ASN A 109 -4.26 15.60 3.76
CA ASN A 109 -4.91 16.71 4.46
C ASN A 109 -6.32 16.38 5.00
N VAL A 110 -7.01 15.47 4.32
CA VAL A 110 -8.34 14.98 4.71
C VAL A 110 -8.33 14.30 6.09
N TYR A 111 -7.20 13.70 6.48
CA TYR A 111 -7.00 13.07 7.79
C TYR A 111 -6.27 13.98 8.77
N SER A 112 -5.30 14.76 8.29
CA SER A 112 -4.51 15.68 9.12
C SER A 112 -5.39 16.58 9.98
N ASN A 113 -6.46 17.15 9.43
CA ASN A 113 -7.38 18.00 10.21
C ASN A 113 -8.06 17.27 11.38
N VAL A 114 -8.38 15.99 11.21
CA VAL A 114 -9.02 15.18 12.27
C VAL A 114 -8.01 14.81 13.35
N ILE A 115 -6.79 14.45 12.94
CA ILE A 115 -5.72 14.05 13.86
C ILE A 115 -5.24 15.26 14.67
N LEU A 116 -5.04 16.42 14.02
CA LEU A 116 -4.58 17.62 14.70
C LEU A 116 -5.60 18.20 15.70
N GLY A 117 -6.87 17.78 15.62
CA GLY A 117 -7.91 18.10 16.60
C GLY A 117 -7.80 17.36 17.94
N ILE A 118 -6.89 16.39 18.07
CA ILE A 118 -6.66 15.66 19.33
C ILE A 118 -6.00 16.60 20.35
N LYS A 119 -6.59 16.69 21.54
CA LYS A 119 -6.13 17.57 22.63
C LYS A 119 -4.84 17.09 23.29
N ASP A 120 -4.71 15.78 23.50
CA ASP A 120 -3.51 15.20 24.09
C ASP A 120 -2.36 15.18 23.08
N ASN A 121 -1.26 15.86 23.40
CA ASN A 121 -0.12 16.03 22.49
C ASN A 121 0.57 14.70 22.18
N LEU A 122 0.71 13.82 23.18
CA LEU A 122 1.34 12.52 23.00
C LEU A 122 0.52 11.62 22.07
N THR A 123 -0.79 11.51 22.32
CA THR A 123 -1.71 10.72 21.50
C THR A 123 -1.78 11.27 20.08
N ARG A 124 -1.84 12.60 19.92
CA ARG A 124 -1.82 13.26 18.61
C ARG A 124 -0.58 12.89 17.82
N ASP A 125 0.60 13.04 18.43
CA ASP A 125 1.87 12.76 17.76
C ASP A 125 2.00 11.28 17.42
N LEU A 126 1.60 10.39 18.32
CA LEU A 126 1.64 8.94 18.12
C LEU A 126 0.74 8.51 16.96
N VAL A 127 -0.52 8.97 16.92
CA VAL A 127 -1.46 8.65 15.82
C VAL A 127 -0.93 9.18 14.50
N TYR A 128 -0.43 10.43 14.47
CA TYR A 128 0.11 11.02 13.25
C TYR A 128 1.30 10.22 12.72
N ILE A 129 2.26 9.89 13.58
CA ILE A 129 3.50 9.19 13.19
C ILE A 129 3.20 7.76 12.74
N LEU A 130 2.33 7.03 13.46
CA LEU A 130 1.95 5.67 13.06
C LEU A 130 1.24 5.67 11.71
N MET A 131 0.32 6.61 11.47
CA MET A 131 -0.35 6.75 10.17
C MET A 131 0.62 7.13 9.05
N ALA A 132 1.46 8.13 9.27
CA ALA A 132 2.42 8.60 8.27
C ALA A 132 3.43 7.50 7.88
N LYS A 133 3.99 6.80 8.88
CA LYS A 133 4.90 5.68 8.63
C LYS A 133 4.19 4.51 7.95
N GLY A 134 2.97 4.18 8.35
CA GLY A 134 2.18 3.13 7.70
C GLY A 134 1.91 3.45 6.23
N LEU A 135 1.49 4.67 5.92
CA LEU A 135 1.30 5.15 4.54
C LEU A 135 2.61 5.14 3.74
N HIS A 136 3.72 5.53 4.35
CA HIS A 136 5.04 5.48 3.72
C HIS A 136 5.45 4.04 3.39
N CYS A 137 5.28 3.11 4.34
CA CYS A 137 5.52 1.68 4.14
C CYS A 137 4.66 1.12 2.99
N CYS A 138 3.38 1.49 2.91
CA CYS A 138 2.52 1.13 1.77
C CYS A 138 3.09 1.64 0.43
N ALA A 139 3.57 2.88 0.38
CA ALA A 139 4.11 3.49 -0.84
C ALA A 139 5.37 2.78 -1.35
N ILE A 140 6.22 2.27 -0.45
CA ILE A 140 7.43 1.48 -0.79
C ILE A 140 7.15 -0.02 -0.93
N LYS A 141 5.87 -0.43 -0.86
CA LYS A 141 5.40 -1.83 -0.92
C LYS A 141 5.93 -2.72 0.22
N ASP A 142 6.25 -2.13 1.36
CA ASP A 142 6.63 -2.86 2.57
C ASP A 142 5.39 -3.09 3.45
N PHE A 143 4.61 -4.11 3.11
CA PHE A 143 3.28 -4.32 3.68
C PHE A 143 3.30 -4.90 5.10
N VAL A 144 4.34 -5.66 5.47
CA VAL A 144 4.41 -6.32 6.78
C VAL A 144 4.48 -5.30 7.92
N PRO A 145 5.40 -4.31 7.90
CA PRO A 145 5.45 -3.28 8.92
C PRO A 145 4.27 -2.31 8.82
N ALA A 146 3.77 -2.02 7.61
CA ALA A 146 2.56 -1.20 7.43
C ALA A 146 1.37 -1.80 8.20
N LYS A 147 1.18 -3.13 8.12
CA LYS A 147 0.11 -3.84 8.83
C LYS A 147 0.25 -3.73 10.34
N GLN A 148 1.46 -3.87 10.86
CA GLN A 148 1.73 -3.73 12.30
C GLN A 148 1.47 -2.31 12.80
N LEU A 149 1.94 -1.30 12.05
CA LEU A 149 1.73 0.12 12.36
C LEU A 149 0.24 0.49 12.36
N PHE A 150 -0.50 0.06 11.33
CA PHE A 150 -1.94 0.32 11.25
C PHE A 150 -2.74 -0.44 12.29
N ALA A 151 -2.38 -1.69 12.62
CA ALA A 151 -3.03 -2.43 13.70
C ALA A 151 -2.83 -1.74 15.06
N ALA A 152 -1.60 -1.34 15.39
CA ALA A 152 -1.31 -0.62 16.63
C ALA A 152 -2.03 0.74 16.68
N CYS A 153 -2.11 1.46 15.55
CA CYS A 153 -2.85 2.71 15.45
C CYS A 153 -4.36 2.47 15.62
N LEU A 154 -4.91 1.42 15.01
CA LEU A 154 -6.32 1.04 15.14
C LEU A 154 -6.68 0.75 16.59
N GLU A 155 -5.89 -0.08 17.28
CA GLU A 155 -6.06 -0.39 18.69
C GLU A 155 -6.10 0.90 19.52
N LEU A 156 -5.13 1.79 19.33
CA LEU A 156 -5.08 3.08 20.03
C LEU A 156 -6.32 3.94 19.79
N VAL A 157 -6.77 4.11 18.55
CA VAL A 157 -7.91 5.01 18.24
C VAL A 157 -9.26 4.41 18.61
N THR A 158 -9.36 3.08 18.76
CA THR A 158 -10.61 2.42 19.16
C THR A 158 -11.10 2.87 20.53
N GLU A 159 -10.20 3.31 21.41
CA GLU A 159 -10.52 3.72 22.77
C GLU A 159 -11.20 5.10 22.83
N PHE A 160 -10.90 6.01 21.89
CA PHE A 160 -11.29 7.42 22.04
C PHE A 160 -11.94 8.07 20.82
N SER A 161 -11.86 7.50 19.61
CA SER A 161 -12.39 8.14 18.41
C SER A 161 -12.99 7.15 17.40
N PRO A 162 -14.32 7.01 17.34
CA PRO A 162 -14.96 6.17 16.32
C PRO A 162 -14.70 6.67 14.89
N LYS A 163 -14.47 7.98 14.73
CA LYS A 163 -14.14 8.60 13.44
C LYS A 163 -12.76 8.15 12.96
N LEU A 164 -11.73 8.25 13.80
CA LEU A 164 -10.38 7.78 13.45
C LEU A 164 -10.32 6.26 13.33
N ARG A 165 -11.08 5.53 14.15
CA ARG A 165 -11.26 4.09 14.01
C ARG A 165 -11.74 3.72 12.60
N GLN A 166 -12.77 4.40 12.09
CA GLN A 166 -13.24 4.12 10.73
C GLN A 166 -12.22 4.51 9.65
N VAL A 167 -11.48 5.61 9.84
CA VAL A 167 -10.37 5.98 8.93
C VAL A 167 -9.31 4.87 8.88
N MET A 168 -8.90 4.35 10.04
CA MET A 168 -7.93 3.27 10.12
C MET A 168 -8.44 1.98 9.48
N LEU A 169 -9.72 1.62 9.68
CA LEU A 169 -10.33 0.46 9.02
C LEU A 169 -10.32 0.60 7.49
N ASN A 170 -10.55 1.80 6.96
CA ASN A 170 -10.52 2.06 5.52
C ASN A 170 -9.09 1.94 4.95
N GLU A 171 -8.08 2.45 5.68
CA GLU A 171 -6.67 2.32 5.27
C GLU A 171 -6.17 0.87 5.38
N MET A 172 -6.62 0.11 6.40
CA MET A 172 -6.32 -1.32 6.50
C MET A 172 -6.98 -2.14 5.38
N LEU A 173 -8.20 -1.78 4.95
CA LEU A 173 -8.83 -2.39 3.78
C LEU A 173 -7.99 -2.17 2.52
N LEU A 174 -7.53 -0.93 2.30
CA LEU A 174 -6.66 -0.61 1.17
C LEU A 174 -5.34 -1.38 1.22
N LEU A 175 -4.73 -1.49 2.41
CA LEU A 175 -3.53 -2.28 2.62
C LEU A 175 -3.74 -3.77 2.29
N ASP A 176 -4.86 -4.36 2.71
CA ASP A 176 -5.19 -5.75 2.41
C ASP A 176 -5.36 -5.98 0.90
N ILE A 177 -5.99 -5.03 0.18
CA ILE A 177 -6.07 -5.05 -1.29
C ILE A 177 -4.67 -5.05 -1.90
N TYR A 178 -3.81 -4.10 -1.54
CA TYR A 178 -2.45 -4.03 -2.09
C TYR A 178 -1.60 -5.25 -1.76
N THR A 179 -1.74 -5.80 -0.56
CA THR A 179 -1.02 -7.01 -0.14
C THR A 179 -1.46 -8.20 -0.99
N HIS A 180 -2.76 -8.31 -1.26
CA HIS A 180 -3.29 -9.36 -2.13
C HIS A 180 -2.79 -9.21 -3.56
N GLU A 181 -2.96 -8.02 -4.17
CA GLU A 181 -2.54 -7.74 -5.55
C GLU A 181 -1.03 -7.95 -5.77
N ALA A 182 -0.19 -7.55 -4.81
CA ALA A 182 1.26 -7.68 -4.93
C ALA A 182 1.78 -9.10 -4.70
N GLY A 183 1.04 -9.93 -3.95
CA GLY A 183 1.40 -11.30 -3.62
C GLY A 183 0.62 -12.33 -4.43
N ALA A 184 -0.43 -12.87 -3.81
CA ALA A 184 -1.27 -13.95 -4.35
C ALA A 184 -2.00 -13.58 -5.66
N GLY A 185 -2.32 -12.30 -5.83
CA GLY A 185 -2.94 -11.76 -7.03
C GLY A 185 -2.04 -11.89 -8.28
N ALA A 186 -0.72 -11.72 -8.12
CA ALA A 186 0.22 -11.92 -9.23
C ALA A 186 0.29 -13.37 -9.71
N SER A 187 -0.01 -14.34 -8.82
CA SER A 187 -0.16 -15.76 -9.17
C SER A 187 -1.56 -16.14 -9.67
N GLY A 188 -2.51 -15.21 -9.71
CA GLY A 188 -3.89 -15.45 -10.13
C GLY A 188 -4.74 -16.20 -9.08
N GLU A 189 -4.27 -16.27 -7.83
CA GLU A 189 -5.05 -16.87 -6.74
C GLU A 189 -6.22 -15.94 -6.39
N ARG A 190 -7.42 -16.50 -6.35
CA ARG A 190 -8.63 -15.71 -6.09
C ARG A 190 -8.58 -15.12 -4.67
N PRO A 191 -8.97 -13.85 -4.49
CA PRO A 191 -9.00 -13.24 -3.17
C PRO A 191 -9.98 -13.95 -2.25
N PRO A 192 -9.68 -13.93 -0.94
CA PRO A 192 -10.54 -14.54 0.04
C PRO A 192 -11.88 -13.78 0.11
N SER A 193 -12.97 -14.52 0.35
CA SER A 193 -14.34 -14.01 0.24
C SER A 193 -14.67 -12.93 1.28
N ASP A 194 -13.96 -12.93 2.41
CA ASP A 194 -14.05 -11.90 3.44
C ASP A 194 -13.56 -10.54 2.93
N LEU A 195 -12.46 -10.52 2.16
CA LEU A 195 -11.92 -9.29 1.58
C LEU A 195 -12.89 -8.70 0.56
N ILE A 196 -13.42 -9.52 -0.35
CA ILE A 196 -14.46 -9.10 -1.31
C ILE A 196 -15.67 -8.52 -0.56
N SER A 197 -16.14 -9.19 0.49
CA SER A 197 -17.29 -8.75 1.28
C SER A 197 -17.03 -7.43 1.99
N ARG A 198 -15.82 -7.23 2.54
CA ARG A 198 -15.42 -5.95 3.16
C ARG A 198 -15.34 -4.81 2.14
N VAL A 199 -14.86 -5.06 0.92
CA VAL A 199 -14.82 -4.06 -0.16
C VAL A 199 -16.24 -3.63 -0.54
N ARG A 200 -17.16 -4.58 -0.72
CA ARG A 200 -18.58 -4.29 -1.01
C ARG A 200 -19.22 -3.50 0.14
N GLY A 201 -19.00 -3.94 1.38
CA GLY A 201 -19.49 -3.26 2.57
C GLY A 201 -18.98 -1.82 2.71
N TYR A 202 -17.71 -1.56 2.38
CA TYR A 202 -17.15 -0.21 2.35
C TYR A 202 -17.84 0.69 1.32
N LEU A 203 -18.09 0.18 0.11
CA LEU A 203 -18.73 0.94 -0.95
C LEU A 203 -20.20 1.26 -0.64
N GLU A 204 -20.92 0.32 -0.03
CA GLU A 204 -22.34 0.46 0.31
C GLU A 204 -22.58 1.28 1.58
N MET A 205 -21.79 1.05 2.62
CA MET A 205 -21.98 1.71 3.90
C MET A 205 -21.24 3.05 3.93
N ARG A 206 -21.96 4.12 3.61
CA ARG A 206 -21.47 5.47 3.88
C ARG A 206 -21.78 5.86 5.32
N VAL A 207 -20.74 5.81 6.16
CA VAL A 207 -20.80 6.47 7.47
C VAL A 207 -20.69 7.99 7.23
N PRO A 208 -21.69 8.79 7.65
CA PRO A 208 -21.62 10.24 7.51
C PRO A 208 -20.43 10.80 8.29
N ASP A 209 -19.91 11.95 7.83
CA ASP A 209 -18.82 12.71 8.48
C ASP A 209 -17.45 12.03 8.57
N ILE A 210 -17.26 10.87 7.91
CA ILE A 210 -15.94 10.24 7.76
C ILE A 210 -15.24 10.80 6.50
N PRO A 211 -14.01 11.31 6.62
CA PRO A 211 -13.23 11.73 5.47
C PRO A 211 -12.94 10.54 4.56
N LEU A 212 -13.38 10.60 3.30
CA LEU A 212 -13.15 9.57 2.30
C LEU A 212 -12.01 9.99 1.39
N ARG A 213 -11.02 9.12 1.21
CA ARG A 213 -10.01 9.28 0.17
C ARG A 213 -10.55 8.69 -1.13
N GLN A 214 -10.50 9.50 -2.19
CA GLN A 214 -10.85 9.10 -3.55
C GLN A 214 -10.10 7.83 -3.98
N VAL A 215 -8.82 7.73 -3.60
CA VAL A 215 -7.94 6.59 -3.88
C VAL A 215 -8.48 5.27 -3.34
N ILE A 216 -9.17 5.27 -2.19
CA ILE A 216 -9.69 4.01 -1.64
C ILE A 216 -10.86 3.51 -2.50
N ALA A 217 -11.73 4.42 -2.94
CA ALA A 217 -12.88 4.06 -3.76
C ALA A 217 -12.48 3.57 -5.17
N GLU A 218 -11.48 4.21 -5.80
CA GLU A 218 -10.99 3.77 -7.11
C GLU A 218 -10.35 2.39 -7.05
N GLU A 219 -9.50 2.14 -6.04
CA GLU A 219 -8.84 0.85 -5.83
C GLU A 219 -9.84 -0.26 -5.48
N CYS A 220 -10.87 0.04 -4.68
CA CYS A 220 -11.95 -0.91 -4.40
C CYS A 220 -12.70 -1.32 -5.69
N VAL A 221 -13.01 -0.36 -6.57
CA VAL A 221 -13.71 -0.65 -7.83
C VAL A 221 -12.79 -1.41 -8.80
N ALA A 222 -11.53 -1.00 -8.92
CA ALA A 222 -10.53 -1.68 -9.75
C ALA A 222 -10.33 -3.13 -9.30
N PHE A 223 -10.21 -3.36 -7.99
CA PHE A 223 -10.12 -4.70 -7.39
C PHE A 223 -11.32 -5.58 -7.78
N LEU A 224 -12.56 -5.08 -7.62
CA LEU A 224 -13.75 -5.84 -7.99
C LEU A 224 -13.81 -6.16 -9.49
N LEU A 225 -13.38 -5.22 -10.36
CA LEU A 225 -13.31 -5.44 -11.80
C LEU A 225 -12.29 -6.53 -12.16
N ASN A 226 -11.07 -6.45 -11.62
CA ASN A 226 -9.98 -7.38 -11.92
C ASN A 226 -10.34 -8.82 -11.53
N TRP A 227 -11.06 -9.00 -10.42
CA TRP A 227 -11.48 -10.31 -9.93
C TRP A 227 -12.83 -10.78 -10.49
N SER A 228 -13.32 -10.14 -11.55
CA SER A 228 -14.53 -10.54 -12.27
C SER A 228 -15.79 -10.57 -11.39
N GLU A 229 -15.90 -9.65 -10.43
CA GLU A 229 -17.09 -9.46 -9.58
C GLU A 229 -18.21 -8.72 -10.34
N ASN A 230 -18.45 -9.14 -11.59
CA ASN A 230 -19.35 -8.51 -12.55
C ASN A 230 -20.81 -8.59 -12.10
N GLU A 231 -21.22 -9.66 -11.43
CA GLU A 231 -22.58 -9.81 -10.93
C GLU A 231 -22.92 -8.72 -9.91
N TYR A 232 -21.99 -8.47 -8.98
CA TYR A 232 -22.13 -7.41 -8.01
C TYR A 232 -22.24 -6.05 -8.71
N LEU A 233 -21.23 -5.70 -9.52
CA LEU A 233 -21.10 -4.40 -10.18
C LEU A 233 -22.30 -4.06 -11.08
N THR A 234 -22.94 -5.07 -11.68
CA THR A 234 -24.06 -4.86 -12.60
C THR A 234 -25.43 -4.88 -11.92
N MET A 235 -25.68 -5.83 -11.00
CA MET A 235 -27.03 -6.10 -10.48
C MET A 235 -27.24 -5.69 -9.03
N GLN A 236 -26.19 -5.63 -8.22
CA GLN A 236 -26.31 -5.48 -6.74
C GLN A 236 -25.92 -4.09 -6.24
N VAL A 237 -25.15 -3.31 -7.02
CA VAL A 237 -24.72 -1.97 -6.62
C VAL A 237 -25.93 -1.04 -6.43
N PRO A 238 -26.04 -0.34 -5.27
CA PRO A 238 -27.11 0.63 -5.04
C PRO A 238 -27.10 1.78 -6.07
N LEU A 239 -28.27 2.13 -6.59
CA LEU A 239 -28.42 3.20 -7.59
C LEU A 239 -27.89 4.56 -7.08
N SER A 240 -28.09 4.84 -5.78
CA SER A 240 -27.58 6.06 -5.14
C SER A 240 -26.06 6.14 -5.19
N LEU A 241 -25.36 5.01 -5.07
CA LEU A 241 -23.91 4.95 -5.15
C LEU A 241 -23.42 5.19 -6.57
N VAL A 242 -24.10 4.60 -7.55
CA VAL A 242 -23.84 4.78 -8.99
C VAL A 242 -23.99 6.26 -9.40
N GLN A 243 -24.96 6.98 -8.84
CA GLN A 243 -25.20 8.38 -9.17
C GLN A 243 -24.22 9.35 -8.50
N THR A 244 -23.67 8.97 -7.35
CA THR A 244 -22.84 9.87 -6.53
C THR A 244 -21.34 9.59 -6.62
N ASN A 245 -20.94 8.37 -6.96
CA ASN A 245 -19.54 7.98 -7.10
C ASN A 245 -19.20 7.68 -8.57
N PRO A 246 -18.40 8.51 -9.24
CA PRO A 246 -18.08 8.34 -10.66
C PRO A 246 -17.28 7.07 -10.94
N TYR A 247 -16.46 6.61 -9.99
CA TYR A 247 -15.68 5.38 -10.13
C TYR A 247 -16.57 4.16 -10.17
N VAL A 248 -17.56 4.10 -9.28
CA VAL A 248 -18.54 3.02 -9.26
C VAL A 248 -19.37 3.03 -10.54
N LYS A 249 -19.77 4.21 -11.04
CA LYS A 249 -20.49 4.34 -12.31
C LYS A 249 -19.69 3.77 -13.48
N LEU A 250 -18.41 4.15 -13.58
CA LEU A 250 -17.53 3.69 -14.65
C LEU A 250 -17.30 2.17 -14.55
N GLY A 251 -17.03 1.66 -13.34
CA GLY A 251 -16.85 0.23 -13.12
C GLY A 251 -18.09 -0.59 -13.44
N GLN A 252 -19.28 -0.12 -13.10
CA GLN A 252 -20.54 -0.76 -13.50
C GLN A 252 -20.68 -0.83 -15.03
N LEU A 253 -20.42 0.26 -15.76
CA LEU A 253 -20.54 0.29 -17.22
C LEU A 253 -19.52 -0.65 -17.90
N LEU A 254 -18.28 -0.69 -17.38
CA LEU A 254 -17.25 -1.61 -17.87
C LEU A 254 -17.66 -3.07 -17.65
N ALA A 255 -18.06 -3.42 -16.43
CA ALA A 255 -18.51 -4.77 -16.10
C ALA A 255 -19.73 -5.21 -16.95
N ALA A 256 -20.70 -4.31 -17.13
CA ALA A 256 -21.88 -4.56 -17.97
C ALA A 256 -21.50 -4.81 -19.43
N THR A 257 -20.65 -3.96 -20.00
CA THR A 257 -20.20 -4.08 -21.39
C THR A 257 -19.44 -5.40 -21.59
N CYS A 258 -18.50 -5.74 -20.70
CA CYS A 258 -17.72 -6.97 -20.78
C CYS A 258 -18.60 -8.23 -20.66
N LYS A 259 -19.62 -8.21 -19.80
CA LYS A 259 -20.57 -9.32 -19.61
C LYS A 259 -21.45 -9.56 -20.85
N GLU A 260 -21.78 -8.51 -21.59
CA GLU A 260 -22.65 -8.60 -22.78
C GLU A 260 -21.93 -8.99 -24.08
N LEU A 261 -20.60 -8.97 -24.12
CA LEU A 261 -19.80 -9.36 -25.30
C LEU A 261 -20.14 -10.74 -25.89
N PRO A 262 -20.44 -11.80 -25.11
CA PRO A 262 -20.83 -13.10 -25.65
C PRO A 262 -22.22 -13.10 -26.31
N GLY A 263 -23.03 -12.05 -26.14
CA GLY A 263 -24.43 -11.97 -26.56
C GLY A 263 -24.64 -11.17 -27.86
N PRO A 264 -25.36 -11.72 -28.87
CA PRO A 264 -25.48 -11.09 -30.19
C PRO A 264 -26.49 -9.93 -30.30
N LYS A 265 -27.25 -9.57 -29.25
CA LYS A 265 -28.39 -8.63 -29.38
C LYS A 265 -28.43 -7.42 -28.41
N GLU A 266 -27.81 -7.48 -27.24
CA GLU A 266 -27.92 -6.41 -26.21
C GLU A 266 -26.64 -5.59 -26.00
N SER A 267 -25.48 -6.10 -26.42
CA SER A 267 -24.15 -5.49 -26.24
C SER A 267 -23.98 -4.07 -26.77
N ARG A 268 -24.81 -3.64 -27.72
CA ARG A 268 -24.72 -2.29 -28.29
C ARG A 268 -25.19 -1.19 -27.34
N ARG A 269 -26.09 -1.49 -26.41
CA ARG A 269 -26.68 -0.46 -25.53
C ARG A 269 -25.69 -0.04 -24.46
N THR A 270 -25.15 -0.99 -23.71
CA THR A 270 -24.15 -0.73 -22.65
C THR A 270 -22.85 -0.17 -23.23
N ALA A 271 -22.41 -0.68 -24.39
CA ALA A 271 -21.24 -0.14 -25.09
C ALA A 271 -21.47 1.32 -25.54
N LYS A 272 -22.69 1.67 -25.99
CA LYS A 272 -23.03 3.04 -26.34
C LYS A 272 -23.02 3.95 -25.10
N ASP A 273 -23.61 3.51 -24.00
CA ASP A 273 -23.64 4.29 -22.76
C ASP A 273 -22.21 4.53 -22.21
N LEU A 274 -21.34 3.51 -22.25
CA LEU A 274 -19.93 3.63 -21.91
C LEU A 274 -19.21 4.63 -22.83
N TRP A 275 -19.43 4.52 -24.15
CA TRP A 275 -18.85 5.43 -25.13
C TRP A 275 -19.28 6.88 -24.89
N GLU A 276 -20.55 7.13 -24.63
CA GLU A 276 -21.06 8.48 -24.34
C GLU A 276 -20.39 9.09 -23.10
N VAL A 277 -20.22 8.32 -22.02
CA VAL A 277 -19.52 8.78 -20.81
C VAL A 277 -18.05 9.10 -21.10
N VAL A 278 -17.34 8.24 -21.82
CA VAL A 278 -15.93 8.47 -22.19
C VAL A 278 -15.79 9.70 -23.07
N VAL A 279 -16.68 9.89 -24.04
CA VAL A 279 -16.71 11.09 -24.90
C VAL A 279 -16.95 12.34 -24.06
N GLN A 280 -17.87 12.30 -23.10
CA GLN A 280 -18.14 13.44 -22.20
C GLN A 280 -16.91 13.81 -21.36
N ILE A 281 -16.22 12.83 -20.78
CA ILE A 281 -14.95 13.03 -20.04
C ILE A 281 -13.90 13.70 -20.92
N CYS A 282 -13.77 13.26 -22.17
CA CYS A 282 -12.78 13.77 -23.11
C CYS A 282 -13.20 15.04 -23.86
N SER A 283 -14.41 15.56 -23.62
CA SER A 283 -14.96 16.73 -24.31
C SER A 283 -14.74 18.03 -23.54
N VAL A 284 -14.60 19.14 -24.27
CA VAL A 284 -14.43 20.48 -23.70
C VAL A 284 -15.79 21.05 -23.30
N SER A 285 -15.91 21.56 -22.08
CA SER A 285 -17.01 22.42 -21.69
C SER A 285 -17.01 23.71 -22.51
N ASN A 286 -18.03 23.88 -23.36
CA ASN A 286 -18.20 25.09 -24.17
C ASN A 286 -18.53 26.34 -23.32
N GLN A 287 -18.79 26.21 -22.01
CA GLN A 287 -19.08 27.35 -21.13
C GLN A 287 -17.84 28.18 -20.77
N HIS A 288 -16.62 27.66 -20.93
CA HIS A 288 -15.37 28.36 -20.60
C HIS A 288 -14.64 28.97 -21.80
N LYS A 289 -15.32 29.24 -22.93
CA LYS A 289 -14.79 30.07 -24.05
C LYS A 289 -14.70 31.57 -23.68
N ARG A 290 -14.25 31.90 -22.47
CA ARG A 290 -13.86 33.27 -22.06
C ARG A 290 -12.46 33.24 -21.47
N GLY A 291 -11.50 32.76 -22.24
CA GLY A 291 -10.10 32.74 -21.79
C GLY A 291 -9.22 32.01 -22.79
N ASN A 292 -8.53 32.80 -23.61
CA ASN A 292 -7.50 32.40 -24.57
C ASN A 292 -7.91 31.72 -25.88
N ASP A 293 -7.47 32.37 -26.95
CA ASP A 293 -7.42 31.88 -28.31
C ASP A 293 -6.39 30.75 -28.40
N GLY A 294 -6.85 29.51 -28.48
CA GLY A 294 -5.97 28.34 -28.64
C GLY A 294 -6.62 27.02 -28.24
N ARG A 295 -6.47 25.99 -29.08
CA ARG A 295 -6.92 24.59 -28.88
C ARG A 295 -6.16 23.85 -27.76
N VAL A 296 -5.90 24.50 -26.62
CA VAL A 296 -5.05 23.97 -25.55
C VAL A 296 -5.80 23.82 -24.22
N SER A 297 -7.12 24.07 -24.19
CA SER A 297 -7.93 24.03 -22.96
C SER A 297 -7.83 22.68 -22.23
N LEU A 298 -8.00 21.54 -22.92
CA LEU A 298 -7.88 20.21 -22.29
C LEU A 298 -6.44 19.80 -21.92
N ILE A 299 -5.43 20.47 -22.49
CA ILE A 299 -4.01 20.12 -22.30
C ILE A 299 -3.40 20.96 -21.17
N LYS A 300 -3.85 22.22 -20.99
CA LYS A 300 -3.33 23.16 -19.98
C LYS A 300 -4.30 23.43 -18.84
N HIS A 301 -5.61 23.26 -19.03
CA HIS A 301 -6.64 23.57 -18.03
C HIS A 301 -7.47 22.32 -17.72
N ARG A 302 -7.05 21.63 -16.64
CA ARG A 302 -7.66 20.40 -16.12
C ARG A 302 -9.15 20.53 -15.79
N GLU A 303 -9.63 21.75 -15.56
CA GLU A 303 -11.02 22.07 -15.19
C GLU A 303 -12.01 22.10 -16.37
N SER A 304 -11.54 21.92 -17.61
CA SER A 304 -12.39 22.08 -18.81
C SER A 304 -13.19 20.84 -19.21
N THR A 305 -13.15 19.75 -18.43
CA THR A 305 -13.88 18.50 -18.71
C THR A 305 -15.30 18.52 -18.17
N LEU A 306 -16.28 18.08 -18.98
CA LEU A 306 -17.70 17.96 -18.59
C LEU A 306 -18.08 16.60 -17.98
N GLY A 307 -17.16 15.64 -18.00
CA GLY A 307 -17.46 14.27 -17.60
C GLY A 307 -17.44 14.04 -16.09
N ILE A 308 -17.81 12.81 -15.71
CA ILE A 308 -17.85 12.34 -14.33
C ILE A 308 -16.45 12.28 -13.66
N MET A 309 -15.39 12.43 -14.44
CA MET A 309 -13.98 12.43 -14.01
C MET A 309 -13.15 13.43 -14.82
N TYR A 310 -12.01 13.83 -14.26
CA TYR A 310 -10.97 14.56 -14.98
C TYR A 310 -10.16 13.62 -15.88
N ARG A 311 -9.59 14.18 -16.95
CA ARG A 311 -8.58 13.51 -17.77
C ARG A 311 -7.20 13.55 -17.10
#